data_AF-A0A357M5L7-F1
#
_entry.id   AF-A0A357M5L7-F1
#
_cell.length_a   1.000
_cell.length_b   1.000
_cell.length_c   1.000
_cell.angle_alpha   90.00
_cell.angle_beta   90.00
_cell.angle_gamma   90.00
#
_symmetry.space_group_name_H-M   'P 1'
#
loop_
_entity.id
_entity.type
_entity.pdbx_description
1 polymer ?
#
loop_
_entity_poly.entity_id
_entity_poly.type
_entity_poly.pdbx_seq_one_letter_code
_entity_poly.pdbx_strand_id
1 'polypeptide(L)'
;MTQVKDMTDQQLNRELTELQGYSVKISSVSPRWYSMINPQGREFGVIQMSEDLVWNEYAFPYCTDPAASLEVQTKAIEVDAQGYLYNLATVVNGYEAADIWEDDEIISMLKATPRERAEAANITLSSKH
;
A
#
# COMPACT_ATOMS: atom_id res chain seq x y z
N MET A 1 -10.08 9.89 5.83
CA MET A 1 -9.41 9.99 4.52
C MET A 1 -8.38 11.10 4.41
N THR A 2 -8.36 12.11 5.29
CA THR A 2 -7.34 13.18 5.28
C THR A 2 -5.92 12.67 5.49
N GLN A 3 -5.71 11.68 6.35
CA GLN A 3 -4.34 11.25 6.69
C GLN A 3 -3.58 10.55 5.54
N VAL A 4 -4.23 9.70 4.74
CA VAL A 4 -3.55 8.91 3.69
C VAL A 4 -3.13 9.79 2.50
N LYS A 5 -3.96 10.77 2.15
CA LYS A 5 -3.67 11.72 1.06
C LYS A 5 -2.48 12.63 1.37
N ASP A 6 -2.21 12.87 2.64
CA ASP A 6 -1.07 13.67 3.11
C ASP A 6 0.25 12.87 3.18
N MET A 7 0.20 11.54 3.02
CA MET A 7 1.38 10.68 3.03
C MET A 7 2.18 10.83 1.75
N THR A 8 3.51 10.88 1.86
CA THR A 8 4.38 10.72 0.69
C THR A 8 4.25 9.31 0.09
N ASP A 9 4.67 9.14 -1.16
CA ASP A 9 4.72 7.81 -1.80
C ASP A 9 5.56 6.82 -0.99
N GLN A 10 6.65 7.29 -0.41
CA GLN A 10 7.51 6.47 0.43
C GLN A 10 6.82 6.02 1.71
N GLN A 11 6.08 6.93 2.37
CA GLN A 11 5.32 6.59 3.57
C GLN A 11 4.20 5.59 3.25
N LEU A 12 3.46 5.80 2.16
CA LEU A 12 2.37 4.91 1.77
C LEU A 12 2.88 3.54 1.32
N ASN A 13 3.97 3.51 0.55
CA ASN A 13 4.62 2.26 0.13
C ASN A 13 5.10 1.45 1.34
N ARG A 14 5.67 2.12 2.35
CA ARG A 14 6.05 1.48 3.61
C ARG A 14 4.83 0.87 4.31
N GLU A 15 3.79 1.66 4.59
CA GLU A 15 2.61 1.20 5.34
C GLU A 15 1.94 0.02 4.64
N LEU A 16 1.75 0.10 3.32
CA LEU A 16 1.22 -1.01 2.54
C LEU A 16 2.12 -2.25 2.56
N THR A 17 3.44 -2.08 2.54
CA THR A 17 4.37 -3.20 2.65
C THR A 17 4.26 -3.86 4.03
N GLU A 18 4.15 -3.07 5.10
CA GLU A 18 3.89 -3.55 6.46
C GLU A 18 2.55 -4.32 6.54
N LEU A 19 1.47 -3.81 5.93
CA LEU A 19 0.17 -4.48 5.87
C LEU A 19 0.19 -5.80 5.08
N GLN A 20 1.13 -5.98 4.14
CA GLN A 20 1.36 -7.28 3.49
C GLN A 20 2.11 -8.28 4.40
N GLY A 21 2.45 -7.90 5.63
CA GLY A 21 3.11 -8.75 6.62
C GLY A 21 4.64 -8.68 6.60
N TYR A 22 5.21 -7.71 5.87
CA TYR A 22 6.65 -7.45 5.90
C TYR A 22 7.02 -6.63 7.13
N SER A 23 8.25 -6.79 7.63
CA SER A 23 8.74 -6.03 8.78
C SER A 23 10.25 -5.87 8.72
N VAL A 24 10.80 -4.95 9.52
CA VAL A 24 12.26 -4.81 9.66
C VAL A 24 12.71 -5.32 11.03
N LYS A 25 13.84 -6.03 11.06
CA LYS A 25 14.49 -6.49 12.30
C LYS A 25 15.99 -6.29 12.24
N ILE A 26 16.63 -6.30 13.42
CA ILE A 26 18.08 -6.41 13.51
C ILE A 26 18.49 -7.76 12.92
N SER A 27 19.49 -7.74 12.03
CA SER A 27 19.96 -8.92 11.32
C SER A 27 20.54 -9.96 12.27
N SER A 28 20.19 -11.23 12.04
CA SER A 28 20.72 -12.37 12.80
C SER A 28 22.21 -12.60 12.59
N VAL A 29 22.76 -12.17 11.44
CA VAL A 29 24.18 -12.33 11.10
C VAL A 29 25.04 -11.11 11.46
N SER A 30 24.43 -9.95 11.69
CA SER A 30 25.15 -8.72 12.04
C SER A 30 24.32 -7.81 12.96
N PRO A 31 24.54 -7.84 14.29
CA PRO A 31 23.63 -7.24 15.29
C PRO A 31 23.64 -5.70 15.34
N ARG A 32 24.28 -5.04 14.36
CA ARG A 32 24.27 -3.58 14.17
C ARG A 32 23.57 -3.14 12.89
N TRP A 33 23.04 -4.10 12.13
CA TRP A 33 22.46 -3.89 10.82
C TRP A 33 21.02 -4.40 10.83
N TYR A 34 20.22 -3.88 9.91
CA TYR A 34 18.80 -4.13 9.79
C TYR A 34 18.52 -4.89 8.51
N SER A 35 17.50 -5.72 8.50
CA SER A 35 17.10 -6.52 7.35
C SER A 35 15.59 -6.55 7.24
N MET A 36 15.10 -6.58 6.00
CA MET A 36 13.68 -6.81 5.76
C MET A 36 13.36 -8.28 5.98
N ILE A 37 12.23 -8.52 6.64
CA ILE A 37 11.68 -9.83 6.96
C ILE A 37 10.39 -9.96 6.16
N ASN A 38 10.31 -11.03 5.36
CA ASN A 38 9.11 -11.34 4.61
C ASN A 38 8.03 -11.96 5.53
N PRO A 39 6.78 -12.13 5.05
CA PRO A 39 5.69 -12.68 5.85
C PRO A 39 5.92 -14.12 6.35
N GLN A 40 6.86 -14.86 5.76
CA GLN A 40 7.26 -16.20 6.19
C GLN A 40 8.38 -16.17 7.25
N GLY A 41 8.77 -14.98 7.74
CA GLY A 41 9.78 -14.80 8.76
C GLY A 41 11.22 -14.91 8.25
N ARG A 42 11.46 -14.82 6.94
CA ARG A 42 12.80 -14.94 6.34
C ARG A 42 13.38 -13.57 6.01
N GLU A 43 14.67 -13.39 6.31
CA GLU A 43 15.45 -12.23 5.87
C GLU A 43 15.56 -12.20 4.34
N PHE A 44 15.39 -11.01 3.73
CA PHE A 44 15.67 -10.78 2.30
C PHE A 44 16.27 -9.39 2.07
N GLY A 45 16.89 -9.23 0.89
CA GLY A 45 17.61 -8.01 0.52
C GLY A 45 19.02 -7.95 1.12
N VAL A 46 19.66 -6.79 1.00
CA VAL A 46 20.95 -6.50 1.62
C VAL A 46 20.71 -5.88 2.99
N ILE A 47 21.53 -6.28 3.97
CA ILE A 47 21.48 -5.69 5.31
C ILE A 47 21.86 -4.20 5.25
N GLN A 48 21.13 -3.34 5.97
CA GLN A 48 21.32 -1.88 5.95
C GLN A 48 21.73 -1.37 7.33
N MET A 49 22.34 -0.18 7.37
CA MET A 49 22.84 0.43 8.61
C MET A 49 21.74 1.05 9.48
N SER A 50 20.55 1.27 8.94
CA SER A 50 19.38 1.77 9.68
C SER A 50 18.09 1.16 9.14
N GLU A 51 17.04 1.16 9.95
CA GLU A 51 15.70 0.72 9.54
C GLU A 51 15.15 1.57 8.39
N ASP A 52 15.32 2.89 8.44
CA ASP A 52 14.84 3.79 7.38
C ASP A 52 15.46 3.45 6.02
N LEU A 53 16.73 3.07 5.98
CA LEU A 53 17.37 2.65 4.73
C LEU A 53 16.81 1.32 4.20
N VAL A 54 16.38 0.41 5.08
CA VAL A 54 15.70 -0.82 4.65
C VAL A 54 14.38 -0.47 3.97
N TRP A 55 13.57 0.39 4.58
CA TRP A 55 12.29 0.80 4.00
C TRP A 55 12.47 1.59 2.71
N ASN A 56 13.46 2.47 2.65
CA ASN A 56 13.72 3.27 1.45
C ASN A 56 14.13 2.43 0.25
N GLU A 57 14.88 1.34 0.48
CA GLU A 57 15.41 0.48 -0.58
C GLU A 57 14.45 -0.66 -0.95
N TYR A 58 13.70 -1.18 0.02
CA TYR A 58 12.98 -2.46 -0.14
C TYR A 58 11.47 -2.39 0.10
N ALA A 59 10.89 -1.24 0.47
CA ALA A 59 9.43 -1.09 0.40
C ALA A 59 8.99 -1.23 -1.06
N PHE A 60 7.89 -1.94 -1.29
CA PHE A 60 7.42 -2.16 -2.65
C PHE A 60 6.87 -0.85 -3.25
N PRO A 61 7.14 -0.56 -4.54
CA PRO A 61 6.83 0.72 -5.16
C PRO A 61 5.36 0.84 -5.59
N TYR A 62 4.39 0.56 -4.70
CA TYR A 62 2.95 0.55 -5.03
C TYR A 62 2.42 1.85 -5.66
N CYS A 63 2.97 3.00 -5.26
CA CYS A 63 2.53 4.30 -5.76
C CYS A 63 3.02 4.61 -7.18
N THR A 64 4.05 3.91 -7.68
CA THR A 64 4.73 4.26 -8.94
C THR A 64 4.83 3.08 -9.92
N ASP A 65 4.76 1.85 -9.45
CA ASP A 65 4.76 0.64 -10.26
C ASP A 65 3.31 0.12 -10.47
N PRO A 66 2.81 0.09 -11.72
CA PRO A 66 1.46 -0.38 -12.00
C PRO A 66 1.20 -1.83 -11.61
N ALA A 67 2.18 -2.73 -11.71
CA ALA A 67 2.00 -4.14 -11.40
C ALA A 67 1.92 -4.36 -9.88
N ALA A 68 2.83 -3.76 -9.10
CA ALA A 68 2.78 -3.82 -7.64
C ALA A 68 1.45 -3.21 -7.11
N SER A 69 1.03 -2.08 -7.70
CA SER A 69 -0.25 -1.45 -7.38
C SER A 69 -1.46 -2.38 -7.60
N LEU A 70 -1.43 -3.21 -8.65
CA LEU A 70 -2.47 -4.22 -8.88
C LEU A 70 -2.45 -5.35 -7.85
N GLU A 71 -1.27 -5.74 -7.35
CA GLU A 71 -1.16 -6.75 -6.28
C GLU A 71 -1.84 -6.27 -5.00
N VAL A 72 -1.56 -5.03 -4.58
CA VAL A 72 -2.16 -4.47 -3.35
C VAL A 72 -3.65 -4.16 -3.51
N GLN A 73 -4.09 -3.73 -4.70
CA GLN A 73 -5.52 -3.64 -5.04
C GLN A 73 -6.19 -5.02 -4.91
N THR A 74 -5.59 -6.06 -5.49
CA THR A 74 -6.15 -7.42 -5.46
C THR A 74 -6.31 -7.87 -4.02
N LYS A 75 -5.30 -7.63 -3.17
CA LYS A 75 -5.37 -7.96 -1.76
C LYS A 75 -6.48 -7.21 -1.02
N ALA A 76 -6.64 -5.91 -1.28
CA ALA A 76 -7.71 -5.12 -0.67
C ALA A 76 -9.10 -5.63 -1.09
N ILE A 77 -9.28 -6.01 -2.36
CA ILE A 77 -10.52 -6.58 -2.88
C ILE A 77 -10.82 -7.95 -2.24
N GLU A 78 -9.80 -8.80 -2.05
CA GLU A 78 -9.96 -10.10 -1.35
C GLU A 78 -10.45 -9.92 0.09
N VAL A 79 -10.02 -8.85 0.77
CA VAL A 79 -10.39 -8.56 2.16
C VAL A 79 -11.75 -7.88 2.26
N ASP A 80 -12.02 -6.86 1.44
CA ASP A 80 -13.28 -6.14 1.40
C ASP A 80 -13.50 -5.48 0.03
N ALA A 81 -14.09 -6.26 -0.90
CA ALA A 81 -14.35 -5.81 -2.27
C ALA A 81 -15.24 -4.56 -2.33
N GLN A 82 -16.29 -4.49 -1.51
CA GLN A 82 -17.21 -3.37 -1.49
C GLN A 82 -16.54 -2.14 -0.87
N GLY A 83 -15.84 -2.31 0.25
CA GLY A 83 -15.07 -1.25 0.89
C GLY A 83 -14.00 -0.66 -0.02
N TYR A 84 -13.24 -1.51 -0.72
CA TYR A 84 -12.24 -1.07 -1.70
C TYR A 84 -12.88 -0.22 -2.80
N LEU A 85 -14.02 -0.65 -3.33
CA LEU A 85 -14.70 0.05 -4.42
C LEU A 85 -15.16 1.45 -3.99
N TYR A 86 -15.78 1.58 -2.81
CA TYR A 86 -16.15 2.91 -2.27
C TYR A 86 -14.92 3.78 -1.98
N ASN A 87 -13.85 3.21 -1.41
CA ASN A 87 -12.62 3.96 -1.14
C ASN A 87 -11.96 4.44 -2.43
N LEU A 88 -11.94 3.63 -3.49
CA LEU A 88 -11.40 4.02 -4.79
C LEU A 88 -12.23 5.15 -5.42
N ALA A 89 -13.56 5.02 -5.38
CA ALA A 89 -14.46 6.07 -5.85
C ALA A 89 -14.19 7.40 -5.14
N THR A 90 -14.04 7.39 -3.81
CA THR A 90 -13.73 8.63 -3.08
C THR A 90 -12.36 9.19 -3.36
N VAL A 91 -11.34 8.34 -3.50
CA VAL A 91 -9.97 8.79 -3.82
C VAL A 91 -9.94 9.47 -5.19
N VAL A 92 -10.54 8.85 -6.20
CA VAL A 92 -10.50 9.32 -7.60
C VAL A 92 -11.41 10.53 -7.82
N ASN A 93 -12.64 10.50 -7.29
CA ASN A 93 -13.63 11.54 -7.57
C ASN A 93 -13.55 12.71 -6.57
N GLY A 94 -12.92 12.50 -5.41
CA GLY A 94 -12.67 13.56 -4.42
C GLY A 94 -13.86 13.87 -3.50
N TYR A 95 -14.91 13.05 -3.51
CA TYR A 95 -16.05 13.14 -2.61
C TYR A 95 -16.52 11.77 -2.13
N GLU A 96 -17.29 11.73 -1.05
CA GLU A 96 -17.81 10.48 -0.47
C GLU A 96 -18.65 9.72 -1.51
N ALA A 97 -18.32 8.44 -1.69
CA ALA A 97 -18.92 7.64 -2.74
C ALA A 97 -20.40 7.38 -2.47
N ALA A 98 -21.22 7.47 -3.51
CA ALA A 98 -22.64 7.15 -3.47
C ALA A 98 -22.90 5.67 -3.85
N ASP A 99 -24.12 5.19 -3.63
CA ASP A 99 -24.55 3.84 -4.02
C ASP A 99 -24.86 3.69 -5.51
N ILE A 100 -25.04 4.81 -6.23
CA ILE A 100 -25.29 4.87 -7.67
C ILE A 100 -24.14 5.66 -8.28
N TRP A 101 -23.50 5.09 -9.31
CA TRP A 101 -22.42 5.74 -10.04
C TRP A 101 -22.81 6.11 -11.47
N GLU A 102 -22.36 7.27 -11.89
CA GLU A 102 -22.42 7.73 -13.27
C GLU A 102 -21.30 7.10 -14.12
N ASP A 103 -21.49 7.06 -15.44
CA ASP A 103 -20.53 6.43 -16.36
C ASP A 103 -19.14 7.07 -16.29
N ASP A 104 -19.06 8.39 -16.06
CA ASP A 104 -17.82 9.13 -15.92
C ASP A 104 -17.08 8.82 -14.61
N GLU A 105 -17.80 8.60 -13.51
CA GLU A 105 -17.24 8.11 -12.25
C GLU A 105 -16.62 6.71 -12.44
N ILE A 106 -17.33 5.81 -13.12
CA ILE A 106 -16.82 4.46 -13.43
C ILE A 106 -15.58 4.54 -14.31
N ILE A 107 -15.62 5.35 -15.38
CA ILE A 107 -14.47 5.54 -16.28
C ILE A 107 -13.26 6.10 -15.52
N SER A 108 -13.48 6.99 -14.56
CA SER A 108 -12.41 7.58 -13.75
C SER A 108 -11.76 6.52 -12.86
N MET A 109 -12.55 5.68 -12.17
CA MET A 109 -12.03 4.55 -11.39
C MET A 109 -11.25 3.54 -12.24
N LEU A 110 -11.70 3.24 -13.46
CA LEU A 110 -11.00 2.36 -14.40
C LEU A 110 -9.64 2.92 -14.85
N LYS A 111 -9.45 4.24 -14.74
CA LYS A 111 -8.22 4.96 -15.09
C LYS A 111 -7.36 5.31 -13.88
N ALA A 112 -7.73 4.86 -12.68
CA ALA A 112 -7.01 5.17 -11.45
C ALA A 112 -5.50 4.89 -11.59
N THR A 113 -4.71 5.88 -11.18
CA THR A 113 -3.26 5.82 -11.15
C THR A 113 -2.78 4.80 -10.11
N PRO A 114 -1.51 4.34 -10.20
CA PRO A 114 -0.96 3.44 -9.20
C PRO A 114 -1.07 3.98 -7.76
N ARG A 115 -0.85 5.29 -7.59
CA ARG A 115 -1.00 5.99 -6.32
C ARG A 115 -2.44 5.97 -5.79
N GLU A 116 -3.43 6.30 -6.61
CA GLU A 116 -4.84 6.31 -6.19
C GLU A 116 -5.31 4.90 -5.76
N ARG A 117 -4.89 3.86 -6.50
CA ARG A 117 -5.14 2.47 -6.11
C ARG A 117 -4.48 2.13 -4.78
N ALA A 118 -3.24 2.56 -4.56
CA ALA A 118 -2.51 2.34 -3.32
C ALA A 118 -3.20 3.02 -2.13
N GLU A 119 -3.69 4.26 -2.30
CA GLU A 119 -4.43 4.98 -1.25
C GLU A 119 -5.72 4.25 -0.89
N ALA A 120 -6.52 3.86 -1.90
CA ALA A 120 -7.74 3.11 -1.70
C ALA A 120 -7.49 1.76 -1.01
N ALA A 121 -6.41 1.06 -1.40
CA ALA A 121 -6.02 -0.20 -0.78
C ALA A 121 -5.62 0.00 0.69
N ASN A 122 -4.87 1.05 1.02
CA ASN A 122 -4.45 1.34 2.39
C ASN A 122 -5.66 1.62 3.30
N ILE A 123 -6.57 2.50 2.86
CA ILE A 123 -7.79 2.82 3.62
C ILE A 123 -8.60 1.55 3.89
N THR A 124 -8.70 0.68 2.89
CA THR A 124 -9.44 -0.59 3.00
C THR A 124 -8.77 -1.55 3.99
N LEU A 125 -7.48 -1.82 3.82
CA LEU A 125 -6.74 -2.80 4.62
C LEU A 125 -6.57 -2.34 6.07
N SER A 126 -6.25 -1.06 6.31
CA SER A 126 -6.08 -0.50 7.66
C SER A 126 -7.40 -0.45 8.45
N SER A 127 -8.56 -0.52 7.79
CA SER A 127 -9.86 -0.58 8.47
C SER A 127 -10.24 -1.99 8.96
N LYS A 128 -9.52 -3.02 8.51
CA LYS A 128 -9.79 -4.44 8.79
C LYS A 128 -8.68 -5.11 9.60
N HIS A 129 -7.57 -4.41 9.81
CA HIS A 129 -6.42 -4.85 10.58
C HIS A 129 -6.54 -4.46 12.06
#